data_AF-A0A962ATG4-F1
#
_entry.id   AF-A0A962ATG4-F1
#
_cell.length_a   1.000
_cell.length_b   1.000
_cell.length_c   1.000
_cell.angle_alpha   90.00
_cell.angle_beta   90.00
_cell.angle_gamma   90.00
#
_symmetry.space_group_name_H-M   'P 1'
#
loop_
_entity.id
_entity.type
_entity.pdbx_description
1 polymer ?
#
loop_
_entity_poly.entity_id
_entity_poly.type
_entity_poly.pdbx_seq_one_letter_code
_entity_poly.pdbx_strand_id
1 'polypeptide(L)'
;HPESGKKILYVNSGFTTHFEGWTAAESAPLLDYLYEHAARPEFQYRFQWGVGSIAFWDNRSTWHYAVNDYHGARRLMHRITIAGGPLE
;
A
#
# COMPACT_ATOMS: atom_id res chain seq x y z
N HIS A 1 -0.30 10.96 -9.85
CA HIS A 1 -1.54 10.25 -10.24
C HIS A 1 -1.99 10.78 -11.58
N PRO A 2 -2.12 9.95 -12.63
CA PRO A 2 -2.41 10.43 -13.98
C PRO A 2 -3.77 11.14 -14.06
N GLU A 3 -4.82 10.57 -13.47
CA GLU A 3 -6.16 11.17 -13.56
C GLU A 3 -6.39 12.38 -12.64
N SER A 4 -5.89 12.35 -11.40
CA SER A 4 -6.16 13.43 -10.42
C SER A 4 -5.07 14.50 -10.36
N GLY A 5 -3.93 14.32 -11.04
CA GLY A 5 -2.78 15.24 -10.98
C GLY A 5 -2.05 15.31 -9.63
N LYS A 6 -2.53 14.60 -8.60
CA LYS A 6 -1.92 14.64 -7.26
C LYS A 6 -0.57 13.93 -7.25
N LYS A 7 0.40 14.52 -6.52
CA LYS A 7 1.68 13.86 -6.20
C LYS A 7 1.42 12.69 -5.25
N ILE A 8 2.14 11.59 -5.44
CA ILE A 8 2.00 10.36 -4.67
C ILE A 8 3.39 9.92 -4.19
N LEU A 9 3.47 9.43 -2.95
CA LEU A 9 4.60 8.64 -2.48
C LEU A 9 4.49 7.20 -3.01
N TYR A 10 5.39 6.81 -3.91
CA TYR A 10 5.32 5.51 -4.62
C TYR A 10 6.49 4.59 -4.26
N VAL A 11 6.53 4.21 -2.98
CA VAL A 11 7.42 3.16 -2.43
C VAL A 11 6.56 2.22 -1.58
N ASN A 12 7.06 1.07 -1.14
CA ASN A 12 6.48 0.29 -0.04
C ASN A 12 7.49 -0.76 0.47
N SER A 13 7.42 -1.10 1.76
CA SER A 13 8.38 -2.02 2.39
C SER A 13 8.31 -3.47 1.89
N GLY A 14 7.23 -3.87 1.21
CA GLY A 14 7.08 -5.23 0.69
C GLY A 14 7.78 -5.47 -0.65
N PHE A 15 7.99 -4.42 -1.45
CA PHE A 15 8.51 -4.55 -2.82
C PHE A 15 9.65 -3.58 -3.17
N THR A 16 9.70 -2.40 -2.55
CA THR A 16 10.76 -1.42 -2.85
C THR A 16 12.06 -1.85 -2.19
N THR A 17 13.12 -1.99 -3.00
CA THR A 17 14.42 -2.49 -2.54
C THR A 17 15.44 -1.37 -2.32
N HIS A 18 15.54 -0.42 -3.24
CA HIS A 18 16.49 0.70 -3.21
C HIS A 18 16.05 1.80 -4.19
N PHE A 19 16.66 2.98 -4.08
CA PHE A 19 16.55 4.02 -5.10
C PHE A 19 17.54 3.76 -6.24
N GLU A 20 17.14 4.08 -7.47
CA GLU A 20 18.02 3.94 -8.62
C GLU A 20 19.30 4.78 -8.43
N GLY A 21 20.45 4.18 -8.72
CA GLY A 21 21.76 4.80 -8.54
C GLY A 21 22.30 4.78 -7.11
N TRP A 22 21.57 4.23 -6.14
CA TRP A 22 21.99 4.10 -4.74
C TRP A 22 22.18 2.63 -4.40
N THR A 23 23.10 2.32 -3.50
CA THR A 23 23.15 1.00 -2.87
C THR A 23 21.95 0.81 -1.93
N ALA A 24 21.65 -0.44 -1.58
CA ALA A 24 20.62 -0.74 -0.58
C ALA A 24 20.93 -0.10 0.78
N ALA A 25 22.21 -0.05 1.18
CA ALA A 25 22.65 0.55 2.43
C ALA A 25 22.46 2.08 2.45
N GLU A 26 22.72 2.76 1.33
CA GLU A 26 22.47 4.20 1.19
C GLU A 26 20.97 4.50 1.15
N SER A 27 20.17 3.62 0.55
CA SER A 27 18.71 3.80 0.42
C SER A 27 17.96 3.57 1.72
N ALA A 28 18.44 2.64 2.56
CA ALA A 28 17.72 2.16 3.74
C ALA A 28 17.26 3.29 4.68
N PRO A 29 18.10 4.24 5.12
CA PRO A 29 17.66 5.27 6.07
C PRO A 29 16.51 6.14 5.56
N LEU A 30 16.52 6.48 4.26
CA LEU A 30 15.45 7.28 3.67
C LEU A 30 14.19 6.45 3.44
N LEU A 31 14.33 5.20 2.98
CA LEU A 31 13.18 4.30 2.82
C LEU A 31 12.50 4.04 4.17
N ASP A 32 13.26 3.76 5.23
CA ASP A 32 12.75 3.54 6.58
C ASP A 32 11.97 4.76 7.07
N TYR A 33 12.53 5.97 6.92
CA TYR A 33 11.83 7.21 7.23
C TYR A 33 10.50 7.35 6.47
N LEU A 34 10.49 7.05 5.16
CA LEU A 34 9.28 7.15 4.32
C LEU A 34 8.23 6.11 4.73
N TYR A 35 8.65 4.89 5.08
CA TYR A 35 7.76 3.84 5.56
C TYR A 35 7.14 4.22 6.90
N GLU A 36 7.94 4.69 7.86
CA GLU A 36 7.45 5.16 9.16
C GLU A 36 6.48 6.34 9.00
N HIS A 37 6.83 7.30 8.14
CA HIS A 37 5.96 8.45 7.85
C HIS A 37 4.60 8.01 7.28
N ALA A 38 4.60 7.14 6.27
CA ALA A 38 3.37 6.67 5.63
C ALA A 38 2.55 5.74 6.53
N ALA A 39 3.19 5.04 7.48
CA ALA A 39 2.54 4.18 8.46
C ALA A 39 1.98 4.95 9.68
N ARG A 40 2.03 6.28 9.70
CA ARG A 40 1.41 7.09 10.76
C ARG A 40 -0.12 6.92 10.79
N PRO A 41 -0.75 6.78 11.98
CA PRO A 41 -2.20 6.61 12.09
C PRO A 41 -3.04 7.71 11.39
N GLU A 42 -2.51 8.92 11.28
CA GLU A 42 -3.15 10.05 10.61
C GLU A 42 -3.39 9.83 9.11
N PHE A 43 -2.67 8.88 8.49
CA PHE A 43 -2.82 8.51 7.08
C PHE A 43 -3.52 7.16 6.89
N GLN A 44 -4.00 6.55 7.97
CA GLN A 44 -4.60 5.23 7.94
C GLN A 44 -6.12 5.29 8.07
N TYR A 45 -6.76 4.32 7.43
CA TYR A 45 -8.14 3.96 7.69
C TYR A 45 -8.24 2.45 7.93
N ARG A 46 -8.85 2.04 9.04
CA ARG A 46 -9.09 0.63 9.36
C ARG A 46 -10.49 0.22 8.94
N PHE A 47 -10.59 -0.55 7.86
CA PHE A 47 -11.86 -1.08 7.37
C PHE A 47 -12.24 -2.38 8.10
N GLN A 48 -13.44 -2.43 8.67
CA GLN A 48 -13.99 -3.62 9.31
C GLN A 48 -14.95 -4.35 8.35
N TRP A 49 -14.64 -5.61 8.05
CA TRP A 49 -15.43 -6.42 7.12
C TRP A 49 -16.73 -6.90 7.75
N GLY A 50 -17.83 -6.82 6.99
CA GLY A 50 -19.08 -7.52 7.24
C GLY A 50 -19.52 -8.35 6.02
N VAL A 51 -20.49 -9.26 6.20
CA VAL A 51 -21.06 -10.01 5.08
C VAL A 51 -21.67 -9.05 4.06
N GLY A 52 -21.33 -9.22 2.78
CA GLY A 52 -21.77 -8.33 1.70
C GLY A 52 -20.96 -7.04 1.54
N SER A 53 -19.92 -6.81 2.37
CA SER A 53 -19.03 -5.67 2.21
C SER A 53 -18.24 -5.74 0.89
N ILE A 54 -18.08 -4.59 0.23
CA ILE A 54 -17.20 -4.41 -0.91
C ILE A 54 -16.21 -3.31 -0.57
N ALA A 55 -14.92 -3.59 -0.71
CA ALA A 55 -13.88 -2.58 -0.68
C ALA A 55 -13.39 -2.34 -2.11
N PHE A 56 -13.37 -1.07 -2.51
CA PHE A 56 -12.80 -0.64 -3.78
C PHE A 56 -11.82 0.52 -3.49
N TRP A 57 -10.58 0.38 -3.94
CA TRP A 57 -9.50 1.31 -3.63
C TRP A 57 -8.61 1.56 -4.85
N ASP A 58 -7.93 2.70 -4.86
CA ASP A 58 -6.95 3.03 -5.90
C ASP A 58 -5.57 2.47 -5.50
N ASN A 59 -5.10 1.46 -6.23
CA ASN A 59 -3.83 0.80 -5.96
C ASN A 59 -2.59 1.64 -6.34
N ARG A 60 -2.75 2.78 -7.02
CA ARG A 60 -1.65 3.70 -7.37
C ARG A 60 -1.30 4.62 -6.21
N SER A 61 -2.28 4.98 -5.38
CA SER A 61 -2.12 6.00 -4.33
C SER A 61 -2.31 5.48 -2.90
N THR A 62 -2.47 4.18 -2.71
CA THR A 62 -2.72 3.60 -1.37
C THR A 62 -1.84 2.38 -1.13
N TRP A 63 -1.45 2.21 0.12
CA TRP A 63 -0.98 0.93 0.63
C TRP A 63 -2.11 0.24 1.39
N HIS A 64 -2.04 -1.08 1.51
CA HIS A 64 -2.96 -1.84 2.35
C HIS A 64 -2.22 -2.93 3.10
N TYR A 65 -2.74 -3.26 4.27
CA TYR A 65 -2.22 -4.29 5.16
C TYR A 65 -3.37 -5.18 5.63
N ALA A 66 -3.18 -6.49 5.55
CA ALA A 66 -4.14 -7.45 6.10
C ALA A 66 -3.71 -7.81 7.53
N VAL A 67 -4.51 -7.41 8.52
CA VAL A 67 -4.29 -7.82 9.90
C VAL A 67 -4.56 -9.31 10.02
N ASN A 68 -3.59 -10.06 10.53
CA ASN A 68 -3.68 -11.51 10.72
C ASN A 68 -4.13 -11.84 12.16
N ASP A 69 -5.32 -11.38 12.56
CA ASP A 69 -5.85 -11.46 13.93
C ASP A 69 -7.03 -12.43 14.10
N TYR A 70 -7.27 -13.32 13.14
CA TYR A 70 -8.46 -14.20 13.09
C TYR A 70 -8.12 -15.70 13.09
N HIS A 71 -7.12 -16.11 13.86
CA HIS A 71 -6.67 -17.51 13.93
C HIS A 71 -7.82 -18.49 14.24
N GLY A 72 -7.84 -19.63 13.54
CA GLY A 72 -8.89 -20.64 13.70
C GLY A 72 -10.21 -20.33 12.99
N ALA A 73 -10.39 -19.12 12.46
CA ALA A 73 -11.58 -18.75 11.68
C ALA A 73 -11.30 -18.82 10.17
N ARG A 74 -12.28 -19.31 9.40
CA ARG A 74 -12.22 -19.26 7.93
C ARG A 74 -12.56 -17.86 7.44
N ARG A 75 -11.71 -17.30 6.58
CA ARG A 75 -11.94 -16.03 5.87
C ARG A 75 -11.85 -16.26 4.36
N LEU A 76 -12.95 -16.00 3.64
CA LEU A 76 -13.03 -16.11 2.18
C LEU A 76 -13.33 -14.73 1.59
N MET A 77 -12.57 -14.33 0.58
CA MET A 77 -12.83 -13.13 -0.21
C MET A 77 -12.58 -13.42 -1.69
N HIS A 78 -13.31 -12.74 -2.56
CA HIS A 78 -13.01 -12.71 -3.99
C HIS A 78 -12.44 -11.35 -4.35
N ARG A 79 -11.43 -11.33 -5.24
CA ARG A 79 -10.77 -10.11 -5.69
C ARG A 79 -10.79 -10.06 -7.21
N ILE A 80 -11.13 -8.89 -7.73
CA ILE A 80 -10.90 -8.51 -9.12
C ILE A 80 -9.88 -7.37 -9.11
N THR A 81 -8.92 -7.41 -10.01
CA THR A 81 -7.92 -6.35 -10.18
C THR A 81 -8.16 -5.67 -11.52
N ILE A 82 -8.33 -4.35 -11.50
CA ILE A 82 -8.36 -3.54 -12.70
C ILE A 82 -6.91 -3.28 -13.12
N ALA A 83 -6.60 -3.50 -14.40
CA ALA A 83 -5.26 -3.28 -14.93
C ALA A 83 -4.83 -1.82 -14.76
N GLY A 84 -3.56 -1.62 -14.39
CA GLY A 84 -2.94 -0.30 -14.39
C GLY A 84 -2.54 0.15 -15.81
N GLY A 85 -2.12 1.40 -15.92
CA GLY A 85 -1.48 1.96 -17.11
C GLY A 85 -0.06 2.42 -16.82
N PRO A 86 0.63 2.99 -17.82
CA PRO A 86 1.93 3.63 -17.64
C PRO A 86 1.91 4.72 -16.56
N LEU A 87 3.04 4.89 -15.87
CA LEU A 87 3.31 6.04 -15.02
C LEU A 87 3.95 7.11 -15.92
N GLU A 88 3.13 7.94 -16.55
CA GLU A 88 3.58 9.16 -17.25
C GLU A 88 3.88 10.30 -16.26
#